data_AF-X1FS52-F1
#
_entry.id   AF-X1FS52-F1
#
_cell.length_a   1.000
_cell.length_b   1.000
_cell.length_c   1.000
_cell.angle_alpha   90.00
_cell.angle_beta   90.00
_cell.angle_gamma   90.00
#
_symmetry.space_group_name_H-M   'P 1'
#
loop_
_entity.id
_entity.type
_entity.pdbx_description
1 polymer ?
#
loop_
_entity_poly.entity_id
_entity_poly.type
_entity_poly.pdbx_seq_one_letter_code
_entity_poly.pdbx_strand_id
1 'polypeptide(L)'
;NNSNNKIENLAILCLEHASMADAGLKKGKLGSGKKLTPAEVREYKKRWERKVGIENKMERRRFPLYQKKHLEILYKFEIRKVKNEILSLSDNDKRLREKFDYLDQFVLEEFISGLELRKFLLNAYTDIALLSVVANNMPKMLSKAILGLFIHLVSPEEVKMDASDKKLFVKSLETIGILASFAAEFNPNVSVLTNTCKAFYELSEIATWYKLKDMKDKIIKELMIIEKDCLQYGSEKNSKQIRQERFKRINIVKKTIGKVELLKF
;
A
#
# COMPACT_ATOMS: atom_id res chain seq x y z
N ASN A 1 -10.81 -36.70 -18.93
CA ASN A 1 -10.80 -38.02 -18.29
C ASN A 1 -11.42 -37.87 -16.91
N ASN A 2 -12.76 -37.88 -16.83
CA ASN A 2 -13.51 -37.39 -15.66
C ASN A 2 -13.47 -38.36 -14.46
N SER A 3 -12.80 -39.50 -14.62
CA SER A 3 -12.56 -40.49 -13.59
C SER A 3 -11.22 -40.31 -12.85
N ASN A 4 -10.37 -39.37 -13.27
CA ASN A 4 -9.06 -39.11 -12.67
C ASN A 4 -8.98 -37.70 -12.04
N ASN A 5 -9.66 -37.54 -10.90
CA ASN A 5 -9.82 -36.25 -10.20
C ASN A 5 -8.66 -35.92 -9.24
N LYS A 6 -7.42 -36.30 -9.57
CA LYS A 6 -6.25 -35.82 -8.82
C LYS A 6 -6.12 -34.31 -9.00
N ILE A 7 -5.71 -33.59 -7.95
CA ILE A 7 -5.61 -32.12 -7.94
C ILE A 7 -4.75 -31.61 -9.10
N GLU A 8 -3.66 -32.30 -9.41
CA GLU A 8 -2.75 -32.02 -10.53
C GLU A 8 -3.43 -32.05 -11.92
N ASN A 9 -4.58 -32.73 -12.03
CA ASN A 9 -5.36 -32.91 -13.25
C ASN A 9 -6.60 -32.01 -13.31
N LEU A 10 -6.79 -31.11 -12.34
CA LEU A 10 -7.89 -30.15 -12.30
C LEU A 10 -7.41 -28.78 -12.76
N ALA A 11 -8.19 -28.12 -13.61
CA ALA A 11 -7.96 -26.75 -14.05
C ALA A 11 -9.23 -25.92 -13.85
N ILE A 12 -9.07 -24.69 -13.38
CA ILE A 12 -10.16 -23.72 -13.30
C ILE A 12 -10.24 -23.02 -14.65
N LEU A 13 -11.35 -23.21 -15.37
CA LEU A 13 -11.60 -22.60 -16.67
C LEU A 13 -12.75 -21.60 -16.55
N CYS A 14 -12.66 -20.47 -17.25
CA CYS A 14 -13.84 -19.63 -17.46
C CYS A 14 -14.84 -20.36 -18.36
N LEU A 15 -16.11 -19.96 -18.35
CA LEU A 15 -17.18 -20.63 -19.11
C LEU A 15 -16.86 -20.82 -20.60
N GLU A 16 -16.13 -19.88 -21.21
CA GLU A 16 -15.72 -19.94 -22.61
C GLU A 16 -14.66 -21.03 -22.84
N HIS A 17 -13.61 -21.09 -22.02
CA HIS A 17 -12.58 -22.11 -22.11
C HIS A 17 -13.08 -23.50 -21.64
N ALA A 18 -14.02 -23.54 -20.69
CA ALA A 18 -14.70 -24.77 -20.30
C ALA A 18 -15.53 -25.33 -21.47
N SER A 19 -16.29 -24.46 -22.15
CA SER A 19 -17.05 -24.83 -23.35
C SER A 19 -16.14 -25.30 -24.49
N MET A 20 -14.99 -24.67 -24.70
CA MET A 20 -14.00 -25.08 -25.72
C MET A 20 -13.30 -26.39 -25.36
N ALA A 21 -12.97 -26.62 -24.08
CA ALA A 21 -12.39 -27.87 -23.59
C ALA A 21 -13.37 -29.05 -23.78
N ASP A 22 -14.67 -28.80 -23.63
CA ASP A 22 -15.74 -29.78 -23.86
C ASP A 22 -16.10 -29.94 -25.35
N ALA A 23 -15.88 -28.92 -26.18
CA ALA A 23 -16.16 -28.94 -27.62
C ALA A 23 -15.24 -29.88 -28.42
N GLY A 24 -14.07 -30.24 -27.88
CA GLY A 24 -13.13 -31.18 -28.49
C GLY A 24 -13.55 -32.66 -28.42
N LEU A 25 -14.60 -33.01 -27.68
CA LEU A 25 -15.03 -34.40 -27.47
C LEU A 25 -16.06 -34.83 -28.52
N LYS A 26 -15.61 -35.59 -29.52
CA LYS A 26 -16.42 -36.07 -30.66
C LYS A 26 -17.56 -37.04 -30.27
N LYS A 27 -17.52 -37.71 -29.11
CA LYS A 27 -18.64 -38.51 -28.54
C LYS A 27 -18.54 -38.60 -27.02
N GLY A 28 -19.68 -38.39 -26.33
CA GLY A 28 -19.85 -38.61 -24.88
C GLY A 28 -20.99 -37.78 -24.28
N LYS A 29 -21.70 -38.31 -23.26
CA LYS A 29 -22.63 -37.53 -22.42
C LYS A 29 -21.78 -36.69 -21.46
N LEU A 30 -21.68 -35.39 -21.76
CA LEU A 30 -20.90 -34.41 -21.00
C LEU A 30 -21.57 -34.11 -19.65
N GLY A 31 -20.76 -34.02 -18.60
CA GLY A 31 -21.17 -33.61 -17.27
C GLY A 31 -21.60 -32.15 -17.26
N SER A 32 -22.64 -31.86 -16.48
CA SER A 32 -23.17 -30.53 -16.15
C SER A 32 -23.72 -29.67 -17.30
N GLY A 33 -24.92 -30.02 -17.79
CA GLY A 33 -25.85 -29.07 -18.39
C GLY A 33 -25.63 -28.77 -19.87
N LYS A 34 -26.69 -28.30 -20.54
CA LYS A 34 -26.78 -28.08 -21.99
C LYS A 34 -25.53 -27.42 -22.60
N LYS A 35 -25.11 -27.90 -23.78
CA LYS A 35 -24.15 -27.15 -24.63
C LYS A 35 -24.74 -25.78 -24.93
N LEU A 36 -24.19 -24.75 -24.31
CA LEU A 36 -24.53 -23.37 -24.62
C LEU A 36 -23.96 -23.04 -26.00
N THR A 37 -24.79 -22.44 -26.85
CA THR A 37 -24.37 -21.87 -28.12
C THR A 37 -23.46 -20.66 -27.87
N PRO A 38 -22.60 -20.27 -28.83
CA PRO A 38 -21.81 -19.06 -28.73
C PRO A 38 -22.65 -17.78 -28.50
N ALA A 39 -23.90 -17.76 -28.97
CA ALA A 39 -24.83 -16.67 -28.71
C ALA A 39 -25.24 -16.61 -27.23
N GLU A 40 -25.58 -17.75 -26.63
CA GLU A 40 -25.95 -17.85 -25.22
C GLU A 40 -24.78 -17.50 -24.30
N VAL A 41 -23.55 -17.95 -24.62
CA VAL A 41 -22.35 -17.58 -23.84
C VAL A 41 -22.11 -16.06 -23.87
N ARG A 42 -22.25 -15.42 -25.03
CA ARG A 42 -22.14 -13.96 -25.16
C ARG A 42 -23.21 -13.22 -24.37
N GLU A 43 -24.43 -13.74 -24.36
CA GLU A 43 -25.53 -13.14 -23.59
C GLU A 43 -25.31 -13.27 -22.08
N TYR A 44 -24.86 -14.43 -21.61
CA TYR A 44 -24.49 -14.64 -20.20
C TYR A 44 -23.35 -13.73 -19.77
N LYS A 45 -22.29 -13.62 -20.58
CA LYS A 45 -21.17 -12.69 -20.34
C LYS A 45 -21.67 -11.26 -20.23
N LYS A 46 -22.52 -10.80 -21.17
CA LYS A 46 -23.09 -9.45 -21.16
C LYS A 46 -23.99 -9.19 -19.93
N ARG A 47 -24.77 -10.18 -19.49
CA ARG A 47 -25.58 -10.06 -18.25
C ARG A 47 -24.71 -9.99 -17.01
N TRP A 48 -23.66 -10.81 -16.94
CA TRP A 48 -22.70 -10.81 -15.84
C TRP A 48 -21.92 -9.48 -15.79
N GLU A 49 -21.37 -9.02 -16.92
CA GLU A 49 -20.67 -7.73 -17.02
C GLU A 49 -21.60 -6.56 -16.63
N ARG A 50 -22.88 -6.60 -17.02
CA ARG A 50 -23.87 -5.62 -16.57
C ARG A 50 -24.10 -5.69 -15.06
N LYS A 51 -24.23 -6.90 -14.50
CA LYS A 51 -24.47 -7.09 -13.06
C LYS A 51 -23.27 -6.65 -12.23
N VAL A 52 -22.05 -7.05 -12.63
CA VAL A 52 -20.79 -6.59 -12.07
C VAL A 52 -20.64 -5.07 -12.23
N GLY A 53 -21.01 -4.50 -13.37
CA GLY A 53 -20.97 -3.04 -13.58
C GLY A 53 -21.99 -2.26 -12.74
N ILE A 54 -23.08 -2.89 -12.31
CA ILE A 54 -24.05 -2.32 -11.36
C ILE A 54 -23.51 -2.47 -9.93
N GLU A 55 -23.00 -3.64 -9.56
CA GLU A 55 -22.46 -3.93 -8.23
C GLU A 55 -21.16 -3.15 -7.94
N ASN A 56 -20.32 -2.92 -8.95
CA ASN A 56 -19.07 -2.13 -8.82
C ASN A 56 -19.32 -0.62 -8.71
N LYS A 57 -20.54 -0.12 -8.93
CA LYS A 57 -20.88 1.26 -8.57
C LYS A 57 -21.14 1.29 -7.07
N MET A 58 -20.07 1.43 -6.28
CA MET A 58 -20.20 1.78 -4.86
C MET A 58 -21.11 3.00 -4.75
N GLU A 59 -22.30 2.81 -4.17
CA GLU A 59 -23.21 3.91 -3.90
C GLU A 59 -22.55 4.86 -2.89
N ARG A 60 -22.00 5.98 -3.40
CA ARG A 60 -21.51 7.06 -2.53
C ARG A 60 -22.68 7.56 -1.69
N ARG A 61 -22.53 7.51 -0.36
CA ARG A 61 -23.55 8.08 0.54
C ARG A 61 -23.59 9.59 0.30
N ARG A 62 -24.68 10.08 -0.28
CA ARG A 62 -24.90 11.53 -0.47
C ARG A 62 -25.41 12.12 0.84
N PHE A 63 -24.51 12.68 1.64
CA PHE A 63 -24.88 13.45 2.82
C PHE A 63 -25.25 14.90 2.45
N PRO A 64 -26.30 15.49 3.05
CA PRO A 64 -26.50 16.94 3.03
C PRO A 64 -25.23 17.69 3.47
N LEU A 65 -24.91 18.82 2.82
CA LEU A 65 -23.65 19.56 3.03
C LEU A 65 -23.35 19.89 4.50
N TYR A 66 -24.37 20.22 5.29
CA TYR A 66 -24.23 20.50 6.72
C TYR A 66 -23.79 19.27 7.53
N GLN A 67 -24.37 18.10 7.24
CA GLN A 67 -23.98 16.84 7.86
C GLN A 67 -22.56 16.44 7.44
N LYS A 68 -22.18 16.71 6.19
CA LYS A 68 -20.81 16.49 5.70
C LYS A 68 -19.77 17.26 6.50
N LYS A 69 -20.02 18.54 6.81
CA LYS A 69 -19.10 19.37 7.61
C LYS A 69 -18.98 18.87 9.05
N HIS A 70 -20.09 18.45 9.66
CA HIS A 70 -20.07 17.87 11.02
C HIS A 70 -19.33 16.55 11.07
N LEU A 71 -19.57 15.65 10.11
CA LEU A 71 -18.82 14.39 9.98
C LEU A 71 -17.33 14.65 9.81
N GLU A 72 -16.96 15.62 8.97
CA GLU A 72 -15.55 16.00 8.80
C GLU A 72 -14.90 16.47 10.11
N ILE A 73 -15.60 17.28 10.91
CA ILE A 73 -15.12 17.73 12.23
C ILE A 73 -14.95 16.54 13.17
N LEU A 74 -15.93 15.64 13.23
CA LEU A 74 -15.90 14.45 14.07
C LEU A 74 -14.73 13.52 13.70
N TYR A 75 -14.53 13.24 12.41
CA TYR A 75 -13.42 12.40 11.97
C TYR A 75 -12.06 13.04 12.23
N LYS A 76 -11.92 14.36 12.02
CA LYS A 76 -10.68 15.07 12.39
C LYS A 76 -10.39 14.99 13.88
N PHE A 77 -11.42 15.14 14.71
CA PHE A 77 -11.30 15.00 16.15
C PHE A 77 -10.84 13.59 16.52
N GLU A 78 -11.47 12.56 15.96
CA GLU A 78 -11.14 11.16 16.26
C GLU A 78 -9.73 10.79 15.79
N ILE A 79 -9.32 11.21 14.58
CA ILE A 79 -7.95 11.00 14.09
C ILE A 79 -6.93 11.66 15.04
N ARG A 80 -7.20 12.90 15.51
CA ARG A 80 -6.31 13.60 16.46
C ARG A 80 -6.24 12.90 17.81
N LYS A 81 -7.38 12.43 18.32
CA LYS A 81 -7.47 11.69 19.57
C LYS A 81 -6.66 10.40 19.48
N VAL A 82 -6.89 9.58 18.45
CA VAL A 82 -6.17 8.31 18.27
C VAL A 82 -4.68 8.53 18.03
N LYS A 83 -4.30 9.59 17.29
CA LYS A 83 -2.90 10.01 17.18
C LYS A 83 -2.26 10.26 18.54
N ASN A 84 -2.91 11.04 19.41
CA ASN A 84 -2.39 11.34 20.74
C ASN A 84 -2.35 10.09 21.62
N GLU A 85 -3.32 9.18 21.48
CA GLU A 85 -3.27 7.87 22.13
C GLU A 85 -2.04 7.07 21.66
N ILE A 86 -1.78 6.96 20.36
CA ILE A 86 -0.57 6.30 19.81
C ILE A 86 0.71 6.90 20.43
N LEU A 87 0.80 8.22 20.48
CA LEU A 87 1.96 8.93 21.03
C LEU A 87 2.13 8.74 22.54
N SER A 88 1.04 8.43 23.26
CA SER A 88 1.10 8.14 24.70
C SER A 88 1.49 6.70 25.03
N LEU A 89 1.44 5.79 24.05
CA LEU A 89 1.74 4.38 24.24
C LEU A 89 3.23 4.11 24.12
N SER A 90 3.72 3.13 24.88
CA SER A 90 5.08 2.60 24.71
C SER A 90 5.22 1.85 23.39
N ASP A 91 6.42 1.85 22.79
CA ASP A 91 6.70 1.19 21.50
C ASP A 91 6.38 -0.32 21.47
N ASN A 92 6.34 -0.98 22.63
CA ASN A 92 6.02 -2.42 22.74
C ASN A 92 4.57 -2.68 23.16
N ASP A 93 3.73 -1.64 23.28
CA ASP A 93 2.33 -1.81 23.67
C ASP A 93 1.54 -2.50 22.54
N LYS A 94 0.86 -3.61 22.88
CA LYS A 94 0.06 -4.38 21.91
C LYS A 94 -1.06 -3.55 21.29
N ARG A 95 -1.58 -2.55 22.01
CA ARG A 95 -2.65 -1.66 21.55
C ARG A 95 -2.22 -0.77 20.40
N LEU A 96 -0.92 -0.55 20.17
CA LEU A 96 -0.45 0.24 19.03
C LEU A 96 -1.01 -0.28 17.70
N ARG A 97 -0.99 -1.60 17.52
CA ARG A 97 -1.53 -2.24 16.31
C ARG A 97 -3.01 -1.90 16.12
N GLU A 98 -3.81 -2.05 17.19
CA GLU A 98 -5.25 -1.77 17.17
C GLU A 98 -5.52 -0.31 16.80
N LYS A 99 -4.70 0.63 17.27
CA LYS A 99 -4.84 2.06 16.95
C LYS A 99 -4.49 2.36 15.49
N PHE A 100 -3.45 1.74 14.94
CA PHE A 100 -3.14 1.86 13.51
C PHE A 100 -4.24 1.23 12.64
N ASP A 101 -4.67 0.01 12.98
CA ASP A 101 -5.75 -0.68 12.26
C ASP A 101 -7.07 0.11 12.31
N TYR A 102 -7.33 0.81 13.42
CA TYR A 102 -8.46 1.73 13.53
C TYR A 102 -8.32 2.94 12.59
N LEU A 103 -7.12 3.55 12.51
CA LEU A 103 -6.88 4.67 11.59
C LEU A 103 -7.01 4.26 10.11
N ASP A 104 -6.60 3.04 9.76
CA ASP A 104 -6.71 2.50 8.40
C ASP A 104 -8.17 2.44 7.92
N GLN A 105 -9.15 2.31 8.83
CA GLN A 105 -10.58 2.34 8.47
C GLN A 105 -11.01 3.68 7.87
N PHE A 106 -10.38 4.79 8.25
CA PHE A 106 -10.70 6.10 7.69
C PHE A 106 -10.25 6.26 6.24
N VAL A 107 -9.31 5.43 5.76
CA VAL A 107 -8.97 5.38 4.33
C VAL A 107 -10.17 4.88 3.54
N LEU A 108 -10.85 3.82 4.01
CA LEU A 108 -12.06 3.30 3.39
C LEU A 108 -13.23 4.30 3.52
N GLU A 109 -13.37 4.93 4.69
CA GLU A 109 -14.42 5.92 4.93
C GLU A 109 -14.32 7.13 4.00
N GLU A 110 -13.12 7.57 3.60
CA GLU A 110 -12.96 8.61 2.59
C GLU A 110 -13.64 8.23 1.27
N PHE A 111 -13.51 6.98 0.81
CA PHE A 111 -14.13 6.55 -0.45
C PHE A 111 -15.66 6.42 -0.35
N ILE A 112 -16.17 6.09 0.84
CA ILE A 112 -17.62 5.98 1.11
C ILE A 112 -18.26 7.36 1.26
N SER A 113 -17.64 8.26 2.03
CA SER A 113 -18.17 9.57 2.41
C SER A 113 -17.80 10.70 1.45
N GLY A 114 -16.73 10.53 0.66
CA GLY A 114 -16.16 11.58 -0.20
C GLY A 114 -15.53 12.74 0.58
N LEU A 115 -15.01 12.47 1.79
CA LEU A 115 -14.25 13.40 2.63
C LEU A 115 -12.75 13.18 2.43
N GLU A 116 -11.94 14.24 2.42
CA GLU A 116 -10.47 14.16 2.23
C GLU A 116 -9.72 13.71 3.51
N LEU A 117 -10.05 12.53 4.06
CA LEU A 117 -9.51 12.03 5.32
C LEU A 117 -8.04 11.61 5.24
N ARG A 118 -7.58 11.04 4.12
CA ARG A 118 -6.19 10.57 3.92
C ARG A 118 -5.16 11.66 4.12
N LYS A 119 -5.48 12.91 3.77
CA LYS A 119 -4.64 14.07 4.04
C LYS A 119 -4.49 14.35 5.53
N PHE A 120 -5.57 14.21 6.30
CA PHE A 120 -5.53 14.37 7.76
C PHE A 120 -4.81 13.21 8.44
N LEU A 121 -4.99 11.99 7.94
CA LEU A 121 -4.23 10.82 8.37
C LEU A 121 -2.72 11.02 8.16
N LEU A 122 -2.30 11.45 6.96
CA LEU A 122 -0.88 11.66 6.67
C LEU A 122 -0.25 12.75 7.57
N ASN A 123 -0.99 13.82 7.88
CA ASN A 123 -0.52 14.82 8.84
C ASN A 123 -0.33 14.19 10.23
N ALA A 124 -1.28 13.38 10.71
CA ALA A 124 -1.15 12.67 11.97
C ALA A 124 0.04 11.69 11.95
N TYR A 125 0.26 10.99 10.84
CA TYR A 125 1.42 10.12 10.64
C TYR A 125 2.74 10.88 10.63
N THR A 126 2.76 12.10 10.10
CA THR A 126 3.95 12.96 10.12
C THR A 126 4.29 13.40 11.56
N ASP A 127 3.29 13.78 12.35
CA ASP A 127 3.49 14.07 13.78
C ASP A 127 4.05 12.85 14.53
N ILE A 128 3.50 11.64 14.24
CA ILE A 128 3.99 10.39 14.84
C ILE A 128 5.44 10.13 14.41
N ALA A 129 5.77 10.32 13.13
CA ALA A 129 7.13 10.12 12.62
C ALA A 129 8.16 10.98 13.35
N LEU A 130 7.83 12.26 13.57
CA LEU A 130 8.70 13.21 14.26
C LEU A 130 8.99 12.83 15.72
N LEU A 131 8.06 12.15 16.38
CA LEU A 131 8.19 11.76 17.78
C LEU A 131 8.70 10.32 17.97
N SER A 132 8.95 9.58 16.89
CA SER A 132 9.33 8.16 16.89
C SER A 132 10.83 7.87 16.72
N VAL A 133 11.70 8.86 16.96
CA VAL A 133 13.14 8.85 16.59
C VAL A 133 13.89 7.60 17.06
N VAL A 134 13.53 7.03 18.22
CA VAL A 134 14.18 5.86 18.83
C VAL A 134 13.32 4.60 18.89
N ALA A 135 12.10 4.66 18.34
CA ALA A 135 11.15 3.55 18.37
C ALA A 135 11.51 2.45 17.36
N ASN A 136 11.23 1.20 17.69
CA ASN A 136 11.50 0.04 16.82
C ASN A 136 10.25 -0.41 16.07
N ASN A 137 9.12 -0.55 16.77
CA ASN A 137 7.90 -1.08 16.21
C ASN A 137 7.07 0.00 15.53
N MET A 138 7.01 1.19 16.13
CA MET A 138 6.21 2.31 15.62
C MET A 138 6.58 2.70 14.19
N PRO A 139 7.86 2.86 13.79
CA PRO A 139 8.20 3.18 12.40
C PRO A 139 7.79 2.09 11.40
N LYS A 140 7.82 0.82 11.82
CA LYS A 140 7.36 -0.30 10.98
C LYS A 140 5.85 -0.24 10.74
N MET A 141 5.07 0.01 11.80
CA MET A 141 3.61 0.16 11.68
C MET A 141 3.26 1.39 10.85
N LEU A 142 3.95 2.51 11.11
CA LEU A 142 3.73 3.77 10.42
C LEU A 142 4.05 3.69 8.93
N SER A 143 5.16 3.04 8.55
CA SER A 143 5.50 2.81 7.14
C SER A 143 4.40 2.03 6.43
N LYS A 144 3.84 0.99 7.08
CA LYS A 144 2.72 0.21 6.54
C LYS A 144 1.45 1.06 6.41
N ALA A 145 1.13 1.88 7.41
CA ALA A 145 -0.04 2.75 7.39
C ALA A 145 0.04 3.82 6.29
N ILE A 146 1.23 4.39 6.06
CA ILE A 146 1.46 5.35 4.98
C ILE A 146 1.25 4.70 3.60
N LEU A 147 1.75 3.48 3.39
CA LEU A 147 1.44 2.68 2.20
C LEU A 147 -0.07 2.38 2.09
N GLY A 148 -0.71 2.14 3.24
CA GLY A 148 -2.15 1.95 3.40
C GLY A 148 -3.00 3.08 2.80
N LEU A 149 -2.49 4.31 2.71
CA LEU A 149 -3.20 5.43 2.09
C LEU A 149 -3.45 5.23 0.58
N PHE A 150 -2.73 4.31 -0.05
CA PHE A 150 -2.77 4.04 -1.48
C PHE A 150 -3.40 2.69 -1.84
N ILE A 151 -4.09 2.02 -0.90
CA ILE A 151 -4.69 0.68 -1.12
C ILE A 151 -5.67 0.61 -2.30
N HIS A 152 -6.29 1.73 -2.66
CA HIS A 152 -7.22 1.85 -3.77
C HIS A 152 -6.52 1.85 -5.15
N LEU A 153 -5.20 2.07 -5.20
CA LEU A 153 -4.42 2.14 -6.43
C LEU A 153 -4.00 0.74 -6.93
N VAL A 154 -4.98 -0.14 -7.12
CA VAL A 154 -4.76 -1.54 -7.52
C VAL A 154 -4.17 -1.70 -8.92
N SER A 155 -4.57 -0.84 -9.87
CA SER A 155 -4.03 -0.83 -11.24
C SER A 155 -4.39 0.49 -11.94
N PRO A 156 -3.49 1.07 -12.76
CA PRO A 156 -3.77 2.27 -13.55
C PRO A 156 -4.89 2.10 -14.58
N GLU A 157 -5.24 0.85 -14.93
CA GLU A 157 -6.34 0.53 -15.85
C GLU A 157 -7.71 0.64 -15.17
N GLU A 158 -7.77 0.38 -13.87
CA GLU A 158 -9.01 0.35 -13.08
C GLU A 158 -9.25 1.68 -12.35
N VAL A 159 -8.18 2.26 -11.78
CA VAL A 159 -8.23 3.48 -10.99
C VAL A 159 -7.18 4.46 -11.49
N LYS A 160 -7.60 5.68 -11.82
CA LYS A 160 -6.67 6.75 -12.20
C LYS A 160 -6.22 7.50 -10.95
N MET A 161 -4.92 7.71 -10.82
CA MET A 161 -4.36 8.57 -9.78
C MET A 161 -4.66 10.04 -10.11
N ASP A 162 -5.37 10.71 -9.22
CA ASP A 162 -5.71 12.12 -9.40
C ASP A 162 -4.61 13.07 -8.88
N ALA A 163 -4.85 14.38 -8.98
CA ALA A 163 -3.88 15.38 -8.52
C ALA A 163 -3.74 15.43 -6.99
N SER A 164 -4.79 15.07 -6.24
CA SER A 164 -4.76 14.97 -4.79
C SER A 164 -3.92 13.78 -4.35
N ASP A 165 -4.10 12.63 -5.00
CA ASP A 165 -3.31 11.43 -4.77
C ASP A 165 -1.83 11.67 -5.04
N LYS A 166 -1.47 12.36 -6.13
CA LYS A 166 -0.08 12.73 -6.42
C LYS A 166 0.53 13.63 -5.35
N LYS A 167 -0.22 14.62 -4.85
CA LYS A 167 0.22 15.49 -3.76
C LYS A 167 0.40 14.70 -2.46
N LEU A 168 -0.53 13.79 -2.17
CA LEU A 168 -0.45 12.91 -1.01
C LEU A 168 0.77 11.98 -1.12
N PHE A 169 1.03 11.43 -2.31
CA PHE A 169 2.17 10.56 -2.60
C PHE A 169 3.51 11.24 -2.33
N VAL A 170 3.69 12.47 -2.82
CA VAL A 170 4.92 13.25 -2.54
C VAL A 170 5.11 13.46 -1.04
N LYS A 171 4.06 13.85 -0.32
CA LYS A 171 4.14 14.04 1.12
C LYS A 171 4.42 12.74 1.87
N SER A 172 3.86 11.63 1.41
CA SER A 172 4.13 10.30 1.99
C SER A 172 5.60 9.91 1.84
N LEU A 173 6.24 10.26 0.71
CA LEU A 173 7.68 10.08 0.54
C LEU A 173 8.48 10.92 1.54
N GLU A 174 8.11 12.19 1.73
CA GLU A 174 8.76 13.06 2.73
C GLU A 174 8.62 12.48 4.15
N THR A 175 7.42 12.03 4.53
CA THR A 175 7.17 11.42 5.85
C THR A 175 7.99 10.13 6.07
N ILE A 176 8.08 9.26 5.06
CA ILE A 176 8.92 8.07 5.13
C ILE A 176 10.41 8.45 5.13
N GLY A 177 10.79 9.50 4.41
CA GLY A 177 12.13 10.08 4.42
C GLY A 177 12.56 10.49 5.83
N ILE A 178 11.69 11.20 6.56
CA ILE A 178 11.92 11.55 7.98
C ILE A 178 12.17 10.29 8.83
N LEU A 179 11.29 9.28 8.71
CA LEU A 179 11.44 8.02 9.44
C LEU A 179 12.75 7.30 9.11
N ALA A 180 13.10 7.24 7.84
CA ALA A 180 14.30 6.56 7.37
C ALA A 180 15.58 7.30 7.81
N SER A 181 15.56 8.63 7.80
CA SER A 181 16.67 9.47 8.25
C SER A 181 16.93 9.26 9.75
N PHE A 182 15.87 9.30 10.57
CA PHE A 182 16.01 8.97 12.00
C PHE A 182 16.45 7.53 12.25
N ALA A 183 15.92 6.57 11.48
CA ALA A 183 16.34 5.19 11.56
C ALA A 183 17.81 5.00 11.16
N ALA A 184 18.30 5.77 10.19
CA ALA A 184 19.68 5.75 9.73
C ALA A 184 20.62 6.33 10.79
N GLU A 185 20.31 7.51 11.32
CA GLU A 185 21.17 8.30 12.21
C GLU A 185 21.15 7.83 13.67
N PHE A 186 19.97 7.54 14.22
CA PHE A 186 19.81 7.37 15.67
C PHE A 186 19.45 5.95 16.09
N ASN A 187 18.70 5.22 15.26
CA ASN A 187 18.13 3.95 15.70
C ASN A 187 19.15 2.82 15.68
N PRO A 188 19.45 2.13 16.80
CA PRO A 188 20.42 1.03 16.82
C PRO A 188 19.95 -0.20 16.05
N ASN A 189 18.64 -0.40 15.90
CA ASN A 189 18.08 -1.56 15.22
C ASN A 189 17.99 -1.34 13.71
N VAL A 190 18.92 -1.93 12.98
CA VAL A 190 19.01 -1.86 11.51
C VAL A 190 17.76 -2.39 10.78
N SER A 191 16.96 -3.25 11.42
CA SER A 191 15.71 -3.73 10.82
C SER A 191 14.70 -2.61 10.57
N VAL A 192 14.75 -1.53 11.37
CA VAL A 192 13.89 -0.35 11.21
C VAL A 192 14.20 0.35 9.88
N LEU A 193 15.48 0.64 9.62
CA LEU A 193 15.94 1.21 8.34
C LEU A 193 15.61 0.29 7.16
N THR A 194 15.72 -1.02 7.37
CA THR A 194 15.37 -2.00 6.31
C THR A 194 13.88 -1.91 5.95
N ASN A 195 13.00 -1.77 6.94
CA ASN A 195 11.56 -1.66 6.73
C ASN A 195 11.17 -0.34 6.06
N THR A 196 11.78 0.79 6.44
CA THR A 196 11.51 2.08 5.80
C THR A 196 12.03 2.11 4.36
N CYS A 197 13.21 1.54 4.08
CA CYS A 197 13.72 1.35 2.72
C CYS A 197 12.81 0.44 1.88
N LYS A 198 12.24 -0.61 2.49
CA LYS A 198 11.24 -1.44 1.82
C LYS A 198 10.00 -0.63 1.42
N ALA A 199 9.54 0.28 2.28
CA ALA A 199 8.41 1.16 1.97
C ALA A 199 8.72 2.12 0.80
N PHE A 200 9.94 2.65 0.71
CA PHE A 200 10.38 3.40 -0.49
C PHE A 200 10.31 2.56 -1.76
N TYR A 201 10.76 1.30 -1.70
CA TYR A 201 10.67 0.39 -2.84
C TYR A 201 9.20 0.11 -3.23
N GLU A 202 8.32 -0.17 -2.27
CA GLU A 202 6.89 -0.39 -2.54
C GLU A 202 6.22 0.86 -3.13
N LEU A 203 6.54 2.07 -2.65
CA LEU A 203 6.09 3.30 -3.29
C LEU A 203 6.65 3.46 -4.70
N SER A 204 7.89 3.07 -4.95
CA SER A 204 8.47 3.12 -6.29
C SER A 204 7.79 2.17 -7.28
N GLU A 205 7.27 1.03 -6.81
CA GLU A 205 6.45 0.13 -7.63
C GLU A 205 5.14 0.80 -8.02
N ILE A 206 4.45 1.46 -7.07
CA ILE A 206 3.26 2.28 -7.36
C ILE A 206 3.60 3.37 -8.37
N ALA A 207 4.67 4.13 -8.16
CA ALA A 207 5.08 5.18 -9.09
C ALA A 207 5.37 4.63 -10.50
N THR A 208 5.95 3.43 -10.59
CA THR A 208 6.21 2.73 -11.86
C THR A 208 4.92 2.33 -12.56
N TRP A 209 3.98 1.68 -11.85
CA TRP A 209 2.69 1.29 -12.43
C TRP A 209 1.93 2.48 -13.01
N TYR A 210 1.98 3.62 -12.32
CA TYR A 210 1.32 4.86 -12.74
C TYR A 210 2.18 5.76 -13.64
N LYS A 211 3.36 5.29 -14.08
CA LYS A 211 4.28 6.00 -14.99
C LYS A 211 4.67 7.41 -14.50
N LEU A 212 4.86 7.57 -13.20
CA LEU A 212 5.23 8.82 -12.54
C LEU A 212 6.75 9.01 -12.58
N LYS A 213 7.28 9.37 -13.76
CA LYS A 213 8.73 9.47 -13.98
C LYS A 213 9.42 10.45 -13.04
N ASP A 214 8.78 11.59 -12.77
CA ASP A 214 9.26 12.61 -11.84
C ASP A 214 9.34 12.14 -10.38
N MET A 215 8.58 11.09 -10.02
CA MET A 215 8.65 10.49 -8.69
C MET A 215 9.85 9.56 -8.52
N LYS A 216 10.35 8.94 -9.60
CA LYS A 216 11.57 8.11 -9.54
C LYS A 216 12.74 8.93 -8.99
N ASP A 217 12.96 10.09 -9.59
CA ASP A 217 14.09 10.96 -9.25
C ASP A 217 13.97 11.49 -7.81
N LYS A 218 12.75 11.80 -7.37
CA LYS A 218 12.49 12.19 -5.99
C LYS A 218 12.79 11.06 -5.00
N ILE A 219 12.35 9.84 -5.29
CA ILE A 219 12.62 8.67 -4.43
C ILE A 219 14.13 8.42 -4.32
N ILE A 220 14.85 8.46 -5.45
CA ILE A 220 16.30 8.27 -5.47
C ILE A 220 16.99 9.39 -4.66
N LYS A 221 16.55 10.64 -4.83
CA LYS A 221 17.08 11.77 -4.07
C LYS A 221 16.90 11.61 -2.56
N GLU A 222 15.72 11.20 -2.10
CA GLU A 222 15.47 10.93 -0.68
C GLU A 222 16.35 9.77 -0.17
N LEU A 223 16.49 8.68 -0.93
CA LEU A 223 17.38 7.59 -0.56
C LEU A 223 18.86 8.03 -0.48
N MET A 224 19.31 8.93 -1.35
CA MET A 224 20.66 9.50 -1.27
C MET A 224 20.86 10.40 -0.04
N ILE A 225 19.81 11.09 0.43
CA ILE A 225 19.87 11.83 1.70
C ILE A 225 20.04 10.84 2.86
N ILE A 226 19.21 9.79 2.89
CA ILE A 226 19.27 8.74 3.93
C ILE A 226 20.64 8.02 3.94
N GLU A 227 21.25 7.81 2.76
CA GLU A 227 22.61 7.27 2.66
C GLU A 227 23.64 8.15 3.39
N LYS A 228 23.52 9.48 3.25
CA LYS A 228 24.39 10.43 3.97
C LYS A 228 24.12 10.39 5.47
N ASP A 229 22.86 10.27 5.89
CA ASP A 229 22.49 10.21 7.31
C ASP A 229 23.02 8.93 7.98
N CYS A 230 23.18 7.84 7.23
CA CYS A 230 23.85 6.63 7.73
C CYS A 230 25.30 6.89 8.18
N LEU A 231 25.98 7.90 7.62
CA LEU A 231 27.35 8.27 8.03
C LEU A 231 27.38 8.95 9.40
N GLN A 232 26.28 9.57 9.81
CA GLN A 232 26.14 10.25 11.11
C GLN A 232 25.95 9.27 12.26
N TYR A 233 25.56 8.02 11.97
CA TYR A 233 25.31 7.00 13.00
C TYR A 233 26.51 6.81 13.95
N GLY A 234 26.34 7.23 15.20
CA GLY A 234 27.38 7.17 16.22
C GLY A 234 28.67 7.90 15.82
N SER A 235 28.56 9.02 15.08
CA SER A 235 29.68 9.87 14.62
C SER A 235 30.68 10.19 15.74
N GLU A 236 30.19 10.38 16.96
CA GLU A 236 30.96 10.63 18.19
C GLU A 236 31.85 9.46 18.64
N LYS A 237 31.56 8.22 18.19
CA LYS A 237 32.27 7.00 18.60
C LYS A 237 32.96 6.34 17.41
N ASN A 238 34.30 6.31 17.43
CA ASN A 238 35.10 5.77 16.33
C ASN A 238 35.54 4.31 16.54
N SER A 239 34.62 3.44 16.97
CA SER A 239 34.92 2.01 17.17
C SER A 239 34.79 1.21 15.88
N LYS A 240 35.52 0.10 15.78
CA LYS A 240 35.42 -0.85 14.64
C LYS A 240 33.98 -1.34 14.43
N GLN A 241 33.25 -1.58 15.51
CA GLN A 241 31.85 -2.02 15.48
C GLN A 241 30.93 -0.95 14.88
N ILE A 242 31.07 0.32 15.27
CA ILE A 242 30.26 1.41 14.71
C ILE A 242 30.54 1.58 13.21
N ARG A 243 31.81 1.46 12.77
CA ARG A 243 32.15 1.51 11.35
C ARG A 243 31.48 0.38 10.54
N GLN A 244 31.46 -0.84 11.10
CA GLN A 244 30.77 -1.98 10.47
C GLN A 244 29.25 -1.75 10.37
N GLU A 245 28.63 -1.20 11.42
CA GLU A 245 27.21 -0.87 11.42
C GLU A 245 26.87 0.24 10.39
N ARG A 246 27.69 1.29 10.27
CA ARG A 246 27.54 2.32 9.22
C ARG A 246 27.58 1.70 7.83
N PHE A 247 28.58 0.85 7.56
CA PHE A 247 28.72 0.18 6.27
C PHE A 247 27.50 -0.70 5.95
N LYS A 248 27.00 -1.43 6.94
CA LYS A 248 25.79 -2.25 6.81
C LYS A 248 24.55 -1.39 6.46
N ARG A 249 24.37 -0.25 7.12
CA ARG A 249 23.27 0.69 6.84
C ARG A 249 23.34 1.26 5.43
N ILE A 250 24.52 1.75 5.01
CA ILE A 250 24.76 2.25 3.66
C ILE A 250 24.42 1.18 2.62
N ASN A 251 24.84 -0.07 2.84
CA ASN A 251 24.54 -1.16 1.90
C ASN A 251 23.04 -1.44 1.76
N ILE A 252 22.25 -1.28 2.82
CA ILE A 252 20.78 -1.42 2.75
C ILE A 252 20.19 -0.36 1.84
N VAL A 253 20.61 0.90 2.02
CA VAL A 253 20.13 2.03 1.21
C VAL A 253 20.56 1.85 -0.25
N LYS A 254 21.85 1.57 -0.52
CA LYS A 254 22.36 1.33 -1.87
C LYS A 254 21.66 0.18 -2.59
N LYS A 255 21.41 -0.93 -1.88
CA LYS A 255 20.65 -2.06 -2.44
C LYS A 255 19.24 -1.64 -2.82
N THR A 256 18.63 -0.75 -2.04
CA THR A 256 17.29 -0.22 -2.32
C THR A 256 17.32 0.72 -3.53
N ILE A 257 18.29 1.64 -3.61
CA ILE A 257 18.51 2.50 -4.79
C ILE A 257 18.63 1.65 -6.06
N GLY A 258 19.52 0.64 -6.05
CA GLY A 258 19.70 -0.23 -7.21
C GLY A 258 18.43 -0.98 -7.61
N LYS A 259 17.59 -1.39 -6.65
CA LYS A 259 16.26 -1.97 -6.96
C LYS A 259 15.34 -0.96 -7.63
N VAL A 260 15.28 0.28 -7.14
CA VAL A 260 14.45 1.35 -7.71
C VAL A 260 14.92 1.72 -9.12
N GLU A 261 16.24 1.73 -9.35
CA GLU A 261 16.82 2.04 -10.66
C GLU A 261 16.43 1.01 -11.73
N LEU A 262 16.37 -0.28 -11.35
CA LEU A 262 15.97 -1.40 -12.22
C LEU A 262 14.49 -1.39 -12.59
N LEU A 263 13.64 -0.63 -11.89
CA LEU A 263 12.23 -0.48 -12.27
C LEU A 263 12.11 0.32 -13.58
N LYS A 264 11.27 -0.19 -14.48
CA LYS A 264 11.00 0.38 -15.80
C LYS A 264 9.82 1.36 -15.72
N PHE A 265 10.12 2.66 -15.60
CA PHE A 265 9.15 3.77 -15.54
C PHE A 265 8.68 4.25 -16.93
#